data_AF-A0A846NHT9-F1
#
_entry.id   AF-A0A846NHT9-F1
#
_cell.length_a   1.000
_cell.length_b   1.000
_cell.length_c   1.000
_cell.angle_alpha   90.00
_cell.angle_beta   90.00
_cell.angle_gamma   90.00
#
_symmetry.space_group_name_H-M   'P 1'
#
loop_
_entity.id
_entity.type
_entity.pdbx_description
1 polymer ?
#
loop_
_entity_poly.entity_id
_entity_poly.type
_entity_poly.pdbx_seq_one_letter_code
_entity_poly.pdbx_strand_id
1 'polypeptide(L)' 'MKKLVGTLESKVIRLMREIGIPLADKISSIAQRWGNSSAHRWAGDKGFIQYLTIMKMSDAG' A
#
# COMPACT_ATOMS: atom_id res chain seq x y z
N MET A 1 20.69 -1.80 -17.28
CA MET A 1 20.00 -1.40 -16.02
C MET A 1 18.49 -1.16 -16.15
N LYS A 2 17.95 -0.70 -17.30
CA LYS A 2 16.51 -0.39 -17.43
C LYS A 2 15.54 -1.57 -17.19
N LYS A 3 15.95 -2.80 -17.52
CA LYS A 3 15.09 -4.00 -17.39
C LYS A 3 14.78 -4.34 -15.93
N LEU A 4 15.77 -4.23 -15.03
CA LEU A 4 15.58 -4.59 -13.62
C LEU A 4 14.63 -3.63 -12.91
N VAL A 5 14.81 -2.32 -13.16
CA VAL A 5 13.95 -1.26 -12.62
C VAL A 5 12.51 -1.44 -13.11
N GLY A 6 12.31 -1.65 -14.41
CA GLY A 6 10.96 -1.89 -14.97
C GLY A 6 10.28 -3.15 -14.42
N THR A 7 11.03 -4.24 -14.20
CA THR A 7 10.49 -5.45 -13.55
C THR A 7 10.07 -5.16 -12.10
N LEU A 8 10.87 -4.39 -11.35
CA LEU A 8 10.56 -4.04 -9.98
C LEU A 8 9.32 -3.13 -9.90
N GLU A 9 9.23 -2.11 -10.76
CA GLU A 9 8.06 -1.23 -10.89
C GLU A 9 6.79 -2.03 -11.20
N SER A 10 6.85 -2.95 -12.18
CA SER A 10 5.72 -3.82 -12.52
C SER A 10 5.29 -4.70 -11.34
N LYS A 11 6.25 -5.27 -10.60
CA LYS A 11 5.98 -6.07 -9.40
C LYS A 11 5.32 -5.24 -8.31
N VAL A 12 5.81 -4.03 -8.05
CA VAL A 12 5.23 -3.12 -7.05
C VAL A 12 3.81 -2.74 -7.44
N ILE A 13 3.55 -2.38 -8.71
CA ILE A 13 2.20 -2.03 -9.18
C ILE A 13 1.23 -3.20 -8.99
N ARG A 14 1.66 -4.43 -9.27
CA ARG A 14 0.84 -5.62 -9.04
C ARG A 14 0.52 -5.81 -7.55
N LEU A 15 1.54 -5.72 -6.70
CA LEU A 15 1.38 -5.90 -5.25
C LEU A 15 0.60 -4.76 -4.59
N MET A 16 0.62 -3.55 -5.15
CA MET A 16 -0.26 -2.47 -4.71
C MET A 16 -1.73 -2.87 -4.85
N ARG A 17 -2.11 -3.61 -5.91
CA ARG A 17 -3.48 -4.09 -6.10
C ARG A 17 -3.82 -5.27 -5.19
N GLU A 18 -2.91 -6.23 -5.10
CA GLU A 18 -3.14 -7.48 -4.37
C GLU A 18 -3.03 -7.34 -2.84
N ILE A 19 -2.17 -6.43 -2.37
CA ILE A 19 -1.80 -6.29 -0.95
C ILE A 19 -2.01 -4.85 -0.47
N GLY A 20 -1.49 -3.87 -1.20
CA GLY A 20 -1.49 -2.47 -0.79
C GLY A 20 -2.89 -1.91 -0.56
N ILE A 21 -3.81 -2.07 -1.53
CA ILE A 21 -5.19 -1.59 -1.45
C ILE A 21 -5.95 -2.27 -0.30
N PRO A 22 -6.00 -3.62 -0.19
CA PRO A 22 -6.65 -4.27 0.95
C PRO A 22 -6.09 -3.85 2.31
N LEU A 23 -4.77 -3.65 2.40
CA LEU A 23 -4.12 -3.24 3.64
C LEU A 23 -4.45 -1.78 3.99
N ALA A 24 -4.42 -0.88 3.00
CA ALA A 24 -4.79 0.51 3.18
C ALA A 24 -6.26 0.63 3.65
N ASP A 25 -7.18 -0.14 3.07
CA ASP A 25 -8.59 -0.15 3.47
C ASP A 25 -8.77 -0.63 4.92
N LYS A 26 -8.10 -1.73 5.29
CA LYS A 26 -8.13 -2.26 6.66
C LYS A 26 -7.60 -1.26 7.68
N ILE A 27 -6.43 -0.65 7.41
CA ILE A 27 -5.81 0.32 8.32
C ILE A 27 -6.67 1.58 8.44
N SER A 28 -7.20 2.08 7.31
CA SER A 28 -8.12 3.22 7.28
C SER A 28 -9.36 2.97 8.14
N SER A 29 -9.92 1.76 8.04
CA SER A 29 -11.10 1.35 8.82
C SER A 29 -10.81 1.27 10.31
N ILE A 30 -9.65 0.75 10.71
CA ILE A 30 -9.22 0.71 12.12
C ILE A 30 -9.03 2.13 12.67
N ALA A 31 -8.34 3.00 11.93
CA ALA A 31 -8.09 4.37 12.36
C ALA A 31 -9.39 5.18 12.49
N GLN A 32 -10.36 4.98 11.59
CA GLN A 32 -11.70 5.57 11.73
C GLN A 32 -12.40 5.12 13.02
N ARG A 33 -12.33 3.83 13.36
CA ARG A 33 -12.89 3.29 14.61
C ARG A 33 -12.21 3.84 15.87
N TRP A 34 -10.96 4.26 15.76
CA TRP A 34 -10.22 4.93 16.84
C TRP A 34 -10.49 6.44 16.93
N GLY A 35 -11.41 6.98 16.13
CA GLY A 35 -11.80 8.39 16.17
C GLY A 35 -11.09 9.26 15.13
N ASN A 36 -10.20 8.71 14.30
CA ASN A 36 -9.65 9.44 13.16
C ASN A 36 -10.59 9.32 11.96
N SER A 37 -11.66 10.11 11.95
CA SER A 37 -12.62 10.17 10.86
C SER A 37 -11.96 10.42 9.51
N SER A 38 -10.87 11.20 9.46
CA SER A 38 -10.18 11.55 8.21
C SER A 38 -9.42 10.39 7.55
N ALA A 39 -9.21 9.28 8.26
CA ALA A 39 -8.45 8.14 7.76
C ALA A 39 -9.13 7.43 6.58
N HIS A 40 -10.42 7.67 6.31
CA HIS A 40 -11.11 7.16 5.12
C HIS A 40 -10.39 7.52 3.80
N ARG A 41 -9.61 8.63 3.78
CA ARG A 41 -8.89 9.09 2.59
C ARG A 41 -7.66 8.24 2.27
N TRP A 42 -7.09 7.55 3.26
CA TRP A 42 -5.84 6.82 3.09
C TRP A 42 -5.99 5.64 2.12
N ALA A 43 -7.16 5.00 2.08
CA ALA A 43 -7.46 3.92 1.14
C ALA A 43 -7.44 4.37 -0.35
N GLY A 44 -7.54 5.67 -0.62
CA GLY A 44 -7.42 6.24 -1.96
C GLY A 44 -6.06 6.91 -2.24
N ASP A 45 -5.21 7.03 -1.21
CA ASP A 45 -3.92 7.71 -1.34
C ASP A 45 -2.87 6.76 -1.92
N LYS A 46 -2.41 7.05 -3.15
CA LYS A 46 -1.42 6.22 -3.85
C LYS A 46 -0.10 6.11 -3.09
N GLY A 47 0.35 7.18 -2.43
CA GLY A 47 1.59 7.19 -1.68
C GLY A 47 1.52 6.27 -0.47
N PHE A 48 0.41 6.30 0.25
CA PHE A 48 0.13 5.42 1.38
C PHE A 48 0.03 3.95 0.96
N ILE A 49 -0.71 3.66 -0.12
CA ILE A 49 -0.81 2.31 -0.68
C ILE A 49 0.58 1.79 -1.07
N GLN A 50 1.39 2.61 -1.74
CA GLN A 50 2.75 2.23 -2.16
C GLN A 50 3.66 2.00 -0.96
N TYR A 51 3.63 2.89 0.04
CA TYR A 51 4.38 2.75 1.28
C TYR A 51 4.06 1.42 1.98
N LEU A 52 2.78 1.12 2.19
CA LEU A 52 2.33 -0.14 2.80
C LEU A 52 2.76 -1.37 2.00
N THR A 53 2.70 -1.28 0.67
CA THR A 53 3.15 -2.37 -0.22
C THR A 53 4.63 -2.65 -0.04
N ILE A 54 5.47 -1.61 -0.07
CA ILE A 54 6.93 -1.74 0.07
C ILE A 54 7.28 -2.26 1.48
N MET A 55 6.67 -1.69 2.52
CA MET A 55 6.86 -2.15 3.90
C MET A 55 6.53 -3.63 4.06
N LYS A 56 5.44 -4.10 3.43
CA LYS A 56 5.07 -5.51 3.50
C LYS A 56 6.02 -6.41 2.69
N MET A 57 6.60 -5.90 1.61
CA MET A 57 7.62 -6.61 0.83
C MET A 57 8.94 -6.77 1.61
N SER A 58 9.34 -5.75 2.37
CA SER A 58 10.57 -5.79 3.18
C SER A 58 10.45 -6.67 4.42
N ASP A 59 9.26 -6.77 5.01
CA ASP A 59 8.96 -7.57 6.21
C ASP A 59 8.87 -9.09 5.91
N ALA A 60 8.86 -9.47 4.63
CA ALA A 60 8.81 -10.86 4.16
C ALA A 60 10.18 -11.43 3.74
N GLY A 61 11.27 -10.69 3.99
CA GLY A 61 12.66 -11.13 3.78
C GLY A 61 13.36 -11.38 5.10
#